data_AF-A0A3Q3R0Z5-F1
#
_entry.id   AF-A0A3Q3R0Z5-F1
#
_cell.length_a   1.000
_cell.length_b   1.000
_cell.length_c   1.000
_cell.angle_alpha   90.00
_cell.angle_beta   90.00
_cell.angle_gamma   90.00
#
_symmetry.space_group_name_H-M   'P 1'
#
loop_
_entity.id
_entity.type
_entity.pdbx_description
1 polymer ?
#
loop_
_entity_poly.entity_id
_entity_poly.type
_entity_poly.pdbx_seq_one_letter_code
_entity_poly.pdbx_strand_id
1 'polypeptide(L)'
;MRTVNDIYDRVDFDGIKLVNFKVKSLNQVMTEEDKNDPLTPLYIGPEKLLSLYSEKNWGNFCLSYLLTDRDYSGVLGLAWEGKPNFGGICSQYATLRNGRPSTLNTGLVTIQNYGRFLPPPLVRLTLAHELGHSLGSPHDEGFNCGDLGSNEGKGRYLMFPHATNEVRENNEKFSPCSIRHISRILKMKKDQCFVSDQPICGNRMVEEDEECDVGHDDKDLCCYSAKEPVGVQCRLKPGKVCPSQGLCCGHGCKFKPEGQTCDEETDCHRKSGCSGISPLCPEPNAKENLTVCSQGTRVCSVCLKHHLEQCDCPGDSLKEKCHMCCQQPKPETCASTTSSVLSHYFQRKALPLVGGAPCSGNRGYCDKFHVCRLLDADGPIARLKNSFLHLDNFDDIAEWMKAHWWAILLAILTLCGVMGCT
;
A
#
# COMPACT_ATOMS: atom_id res chain seq x y z
N MET A 1 -10.39 3.17 3.09
CA MET A 1 -10.50 2.99 4.56
C MET A 1 -11.55 1.96 4.96
N ARG A 2 -12.80 2.02 4.47
CA ARG A 2 -13.87 1.04 4.81
C ARG A 2 -13.41 -0.42 4.81
N THR A 3 -12.80 -0.87 3.72
CA THR A 3 -12.33 -2.24 3.60
C THR A 3 -11.14 -2.54 4.53
N VAL A 4 -10.30 -1.56 4.88
CA VAL A 4 -9.26 -1.75 5.90
C VAL A 4 -9.90 -2.03 7.26
N ASN A 5 -10.97 -1.31 7.62
CA ASN A 5 -11.69 -1.56 8.88
C ASN A 5 -12.23 -2.99 8.94
N ASP A 6 -12.70 -3.59 7.83
CA ASP A 6 -13.12 -5.00 7.82
C ASP A 6 -12.04 -5.98 8.32
N ILE A 7 -10.75 -5.63 8.17
CA ILE A 7 -9.63 -6.44 8.67
C ILE A 7 -9.49 -6.27 10.18
N TYR A 8 -9.50 -5.03 10.68
CA TYR A 8 -9.27 -4.72 12.09
C TYR A 8 -10.48 -5.02 12.99
N ASP A 9 -11.70 -4.81 12.50
CA ASP A 9 -12.94 -5.03 13.26
C ASP A 9 -13.16 -6.50 13.64
N ARG A 10 -12.57 -7.42 12.88
CA ARG A 10 -12.66 -8.88 13.10
C ARG A 10 -11.70 -9.39 14.17
N VAL A 11 -10.82 -8.53 14.71
CA VAL A 11 -9.73 -8.94 15.59
C VAL A 11 -10.03 -8.56 17.04
N ASP A 12 -9.77 -9.50 17.95
CA ASP A 12 -9.77 -9.26 19.39
C ASP A 12 -8.33 -9.00 19.86
N PHE A 13 -8.01 -7.73 20.11
CA PHE A 13 -6.71 -7.31 20.63
C PHE A 13 -6.67 -7.42 22.16
N ASP A 14 -6.76 -8.65 22.66
CA ASP A 14 -6.68 -9.00 24.08
C ASP A 14 -7.71 -8.22 24.95
N GLY A 15 -8.96 -8.30 24.52
CA GLY A 15 -10.12 -7.63 25.12
C GLY A 15 -10.53 -6.33 24.44
N ILE A 16 -9.69 -5.79 23.53
CA ILE A 16 -9.98 -4.57 22.77
C ILE A 16 -10.53 -4.98 21.39
N LYS A 17 -11.83 -4.76 21.18
CA LYS A 17 -12.56 -5.09 19.95
C LYS A 17 -12.98 -3.82 19.21
N LEU A 18 -13.36 -3.97 17.94
CA LEU A 18 -13.91 -2.89 17.10
C LEU A 18 -12.95 -1.70 16.94
N VAL A 19 -11.67 -2.00 16.69
CA VAL A 19 -10.68 -0.98 16.38
C VAL A 19 -10.88 -0.55 14.93
N ASN A 20 -11.38 0.66 14.73
CA ASN A 20 -11.65 1.21 13.40
C ASN A 20 -10.83 2.49 13.13
N PHE A 21 -10.75 2.84 11.85
CA PHE A 21 -10.12 4.06 11.37
C PHE A 21 -11.13 4.92 10.62
N LYS A 22 -11.18 6.21 10.98
CA LYS A 22 -11.95 7.23 10.27
C LYS A 22 -11.05 8.33 9.76
N VAL A 23 -11.30 8.76 8.53
CA VAL A 23 -10.56 9.90 7.97
C VAL A 23 -11.20 11.17 8.50
N LYS A 24 -10.44 11.94 9.27
CA LYS A 24 -10.88 13.23 9.80
C LYS A 24 -10.69 14.37 8.79
N SER A 25 -9.68 14.27 7.94
CA SER A 25 -9.35 15.29 6.94
C SER A 25 -8.63 14.62 5.76
N LEU A 26 -9.03 15.00 4.55
CA LEU A 26 -8.36 14.60 3.32
C LEU A 26 -7.85 15.85 2.62
N ASN A 27 -6.52 16.01 2.63
CA ASN A 27 -5.85 17.14 2.02
C ASN A 27 -5.13 16.67 0.76
N GLN A 28 -5.35 17.35 -0.35
CA GLN A 28 -4.52 17.16 -1.53
C GLN A 28 -3.18 17.86 -1.28
N VAL A 29 -2.14 17.09 -1.01
CA VAL A 29 -0.82 17.60 -0.63
C VAL A 29 -0.01 18.05 -1.85
N MET A 30 -0.28 17.49 -3.03
CA MET A 30 0.41 17.85 -4.28
C MET A 30 -0.60 18.27 -5.35
N THR A 31 -0.57 19.54 -5.71
CA THR A 31 -1.02 20.04 -7.02
C THR A 31 0.25 20.49 -7.76
N GLU A 32 0.29 20.41 -9.09
CA GLU A 32 1.45 20.87 -9.90
C GLU A 32 1.82 22.36 -9.70
N GLU A 33 1.05 23.07 -8.89
CA GLU A 33 1.08 24.52 -8.69
C GLU A 33 2.04 24.98 -7.59
N ASP A 34 2.37 24.14 -6.59
CA ASP A 34 3.29 24.52 -5.50
C ASP A 34 4.70 23.93 -5.65
N LYS A 35 5.52 24.61 -6.46
CA LYS A 35 6.93 24.26 -6.66
C LYS A 35 7.79 24.41 -5.39
N ASN A 36 7.30 25.05 -4.34
CA ASN A 36 8.04 25.29 -3.10
C ASN A 36 7.76 24.25 -2.01
N ASP A 37 6.78 23.35 -2.17
CA ASP A 37 6.56 22.29 -1.18
C ASP A 37 7.76 21.31 -1.21
N PRO A 38 8.41 21.03 -0.06
CA PRO A 38 9.54 20.11 0.01
C PRO A 38 9.20 18.67 -0.40
N LEU A 39 7.92 18.33 -0.49
CA LEU A 39 7.42 17.05 -0.97
C LEU A 39 7.36 17.00 -2.51
N THR A 40 7.45 18.14 -3.21
CA THR A 40 7.32 18.24 -4.68
C THR A 40 8.38 17.51 -5.51
N PRO A 41 9.68 17.44 -5.12
CA PRO A 41 10.69 16.80 -5.97
C PRO A 41 10.36 15.33 -6.30
N LEU A 42 10.45 14.97 -7.59
CA LEU A 42 10.03 13.66 -8.12
C LEU A 42 10.92 12.50 -7.69
N TYR A 43 12.19 12.77 -7.39
CA TYR A 43 13.21 11.76 -7.06
C TYR A 43 13.61 11.83 -5.59
N ILE A 44 12.66 11.58 -4.70
CA ILE A 44 12.90 11.49 -3.25
C ILE A 44 12.69 10.05 -2.81
N GLY A 45 13.65 9.46 -2.12
CA GLY A 45 13.51 8.12 -1.53
C GLY A 45 12.37 8.02 -0.51
N PRO A 46 11.79 6.83 -0.29
CA PRO A 46 10.59 6.71 0.54
C PRO A 46 10.85 7.11 1.99
N GLU A 47 12.03 6.81 2.57
CA GLU A 47 12.37 7.21 3.94
C GLU A 47 12.49 8.73 4.07
N LYS A 48 13.13 9.38 3.08
CA LYS A 48 13.27 10.83 3.06
C LYS A 48 11.90 11.50 2.91
N LEU A 49 11.02 10.95 2.07
CA LEU A 49 9.66 11.46 1.92
C LEU A 49 8.86 11.33 3.22
N LEU A 50 8.93 10.17 3.89
CA LEU A 50 8.28 9.98 5.19
C LEU A 50 8.82 10.96 6.22
N SER A 51 10.14 11.15 6.28
CA SER A 51 10.81 12.07 7.20
C SER A 51 10.34 13.51 6.98
N LEU A 52 10.37 14.00 5.73
CA LEU A 52 9.85 15.33 5.37
C LEU A 52 8.36 15.50 5.71
N TYR A 53 7.55 14.48 5.46
CA TYR A 53 6.14 14.50 5.82
C TYR A 53 5.92 14.55 7.34
N SER A 54 6.80 13.88 8.09
CA SER A 54 6.79 13.86 9.56
C SER A 54 7.22 15.18 10.20
N GLU A 55 7.92 16.06 9.49
CA GLU A 55 8.30 17.39 9.99
C GLU A 55 7.09 18.33 10.18
N LYS A 56 5.96 18.04 9.53
CA LYS A 56 4.69 18.77 9.76
C LYS A 56 4.06 18.34 11.10
N ASN A 57 3.29 19.25 11.72
CA ASN A 57 2.61 18.95 12.98
C ASN A 57 1.28 18.20 12.73
N TRP A 58 1.26 16.92 13.05
CA TRP A 58 0.10 16.04 12.92
C TRP A 58 -0.51 15.63 14.27
N GLY A 59 -0.17 16.32 15.37
CA GLY A 59 -0.58 15.94 16.73
C GLY A 59 -2.10 15.95 16.99
N ASN A 60 -2.89 16.60 16.11
CA ASN A 60 -4.35 16.64 16.18
C ASN A 60 -5.05 15.41 15.58
N PHE A 61 -4.28 14.44 15.10
CA PHE A 61 -4.74 13.20 14.48
C PHE A 61 -4.11 12.00 15.19
N CYS A 62 -4.83 10.87 15.20
CA CYS A 62 -4.26 9.61 15.70
C CYS A 62 -3.09 9.15 14.83
N LEU A 63 -3.30 9.19 13.51
CA LEU A 63 -2.31 8.92 12.47
C LEU A 63 -2.51 9.88 11.29
N SER A 64 -1.45 10.11 10.53
CA SER A 64 -1.49 10.88 9.28
C SER A 64 -0.74 10.16 8.17
N TYR A 65 -1.39 9.91 7.03
CA TYR A 65 -0.83 9.07 5.97
C TYR A 65 -0.76 9.81 4.65
N LEU A 66 0.36 9.63 3.94
CA LEU A 66 0.57 10.12 2.59
C LEU A 66 0.29 8.99 1.58
N LEU A 67 -0.64 9.23 0.66
CA LEU A 67 -0.84 8.37 -0.51
C LEU A 67 -0.11 8.98 -1.70
N THR A 68 0.76 8.22 -2.37
CA THR A 68 1.57 8.69 -3.50
C THR A 68 1.52 7.72 -4.68
N ASP A 69 1.84 8.19 -5.89
CA ASP A 69 2.00 7.39 -7.11
C ASP A 69 3.48 7.12 -7.46
N ARG A 70 4.40 7.42 -6.53
CA ARG A 70 5.84 7.23 -6.74
C ARG A 70 6.25 5.76 -6.73
N ASP A 71 7.16 5.40 -7.62
CA ASP A 71 7.69 4.05 -7.73
C ASP A 71 8.98 3.89 -6.91
N TYR A 72 8.89 3.17 -5.79
CA TYR A 72 10.03 2.89 -4.92
C TYR A 72 10.67 1.53 -5.16
N SER A 73 10.51 0.96 -6.35
CA SER A 73 11.24 -0.25 -6.78
C SER A 73 11.13 -1.39 -5.76
N GLY A 74 9.90 -1.71 -5.35
CA GLY A 74 9.58 -2.82 -4.45
C GLY A 74 9.13 -2.43 -3.04
N VAL A 75 9.39 -1.19 -2.59
CA VAL A 75 8.82 -0.67 -1.33
C VAL A 75 7.41 -0.13 -1.60
N LEU A 76 6.38 -0.74 -1.00
CA LEU A 76 4.99 -0.34 -1.22
C LEU A 76 4.46 0.64 -0.17
N GLY A 77 5.10 0.69 0.99
CA GLY A 77 4.74 1.57 2.10
C GLY A 77 5.87 1.68 3.10
N LEU A 78 5.76 2.69 3.97
CA LEU A 78 6.60 2.85 5.16
C LEU A 78 5.77 3.53 6.25
N ALA A 79 5.92 3.09 7.49
CA ALA A 79 5.34 3.77 8.65
C ALA A 79 6.27 3.76 9.85
N TRP A 80 6.11 4.77 10.72
CA TRP A 80 6.76 4.75 12.02
C TRP A 80 6.12 3.72 12.93
N GLU A 81 6.90 2.71 13.33
CA GLU A 81 6.43 1.66 14.24
C GLU A 81 6.02 2.23 15.61
N GLY A 82 4.85 1.80 16.09
CA GLY A 82 4.33 2.16 17.41
C GLY A 82 5.13 1.55 18.55
N LYS A 83 5.78 2.38 19.36
CA LYS A 83 6.43 2.01 20.62
C LYS A 83 5.79 2.77 21.78
N PRO A 84 5.95 2.31 23.05
CA PRO A 84 5.28 2.93 24.20
C PRO A 84 5.48 4.44 24.31
N ASN A 85 6.69 4.93 24.02
CA ASN A 85 7.08 6.35 24.18
C ASN A 85 7.52 7.02 22.86
N PHE A 86 7.35 6.36 21.71
CA PHE A 86 7.89 6.83 20.43
C PHE A 86 7.13 6.20 19.25
N GLY A 87 6.86 6.98 18.20
CA GLY A 87 6.34 6.46 16.95
C GLY A 87 4.90 5.91 17.02
N GLY A 88 4.28 5.79 15.84
CA GLY A 88 2.95 5.23 15.67
C GLY A 88 1.83 6.06 16.29
N ILE A 89 0.71 5.40 16.61
CA ILE A 89 -0.53 6.04 17.05
C ILE A 89 -0.32 7.04 18.20
N CYS A 90 -1.09 8.14 18.17
CA CYS A 90 -1.11 9.18 19.22
C CYS A 90 0.25 9.85 19.52
N SER A 91 1.24 9.73 18.63
CA SER A 91 2.52 10.41 18.83
C SER A 91 2.37 11.93 18.68
N GLN A 92 2.91 12.67 19.65
CA GLN A 92 2.84 14.13 19.69
C GLN A 92 4.01 14.78 18.94
N TYR A 93 3.84 16.05 18.59
CA TYR A 93 4.89 16.85 17.96
C TYR A 93 6.04 17.07 18.95
N ALA A 94 7.22 16.59 18.62
CA ALA A 94 8.39 16.65 19.49
C ALA A 94 9.67 16.90 18.69
N THR A 95 10.63 17.57 19.32
CA THR A 95 11.97 17.75 18.75
C THR A 95 12.74 16.43 18.81
N LEU A 96 13.07 15.88 17.66
CA LEU A 96 13.88 14.67 17.55
C LEU A 96 15.34 14.95 17.91
N ARG A 97 16.13 13.89 18.11
CA ARG A 97 17.56 14.00 18.43
C ARG A 97 18.38 14.74 17.35
N ASN A 98 17.88 14.77 16.12
CA ASN A 98 18.48 15.50 15.00
C ASN A 98 18.15 17.02 15.01
N GLY A 99 17.44 17.51 16.04
CA GLY A 99 17.08 18.91 16.22
C GLY A 99 15.87 19.37 15.40
N ARG A 100 15.31 18.51 14.53
CA ARG A 100 14.12 18.83 13.76
C ARG A 100 12.86 18.46 14.54
N PRO A 101 11.88 19.37 14.62
CA PRO A 101 10.61 19.04 15.23
C PRO A 101 9.80 18.17 14.26
N SER A 102 9.18 17.11 14.78
CA SER A 102 8.45 16.14 13.95
C SER A 102 7.33 15.47 14.73
N THR A 103 6.30 15.00 14.02
CA THR A 103 5.29 14.09 14.55
C THR A 103 5.46 12.72 13.91
N LEU A 104 5.72 11.70 14.74
CA LEU A 104 6.00 10.33 14.28
C LEU A 104 4.76 9.42 14.26
N ASN A 105 3.58 10.00 14.11
CA ASN A 105 2.32 9.28 13.88
C ASN A 105 2.03 9.16 12.37
N THR A 106 3.07 9.09 11.56
CA THR A 106 3.00 9.21 10.10
C THR A 106 3.32 7.91 9.38
N GLY A 107 2.76 7.78 8.19
CA GLY A 107 3.09 6.72 7.24
C GLY A 107 2.91 7.17 5.79
N LEU A 108 3.39 6.36 4.87
CA LEU A 108 3.19 6.53 3.44
C LEU A 108 2.85 5.20 2.79
N VAL A 109 2.04 5.25 1.74
CA VAL A 109 1.72 4.12 0.87
C VAL A 109 1.80 4.60 -0.57
N THR A 110 2.42 3.81 -1.44
CA THR A 110 2.38 4.04 -2.89
C THR A 110 1.35 3.16 -3.58
N ILE A 111 0.71 3.70 -4.60
CA ILE A 111 -0.20 2.96 -5.49
C ILE A 111 0.52 2.38 -6.73
N GLN A 112 1.84 2.52 -6.81
CA GLN A 112 2.63 2.10 -7.96
C GLN A 112 3.84 1.25 -7.55
N ASN A 113 4.16 0.24 -8.35
CA ASN A 113 5.37 -0.57 -8.21
C ASN A 113 5.94 -0.93 -9.60
N TYR A 114 7.23 -0.71 -9.82
CA TYR A 114 7.93 -1.00 -11.09
C TYR A 114 7.21 -0.48 -12.34
N GLY A 115 6.68 0.74 -12.27
CA GLY A 115 6.01 1.42 -13.36
C GLY A 115 4.57 0.97 -13.61
N ARG A 116 3.95 0.24 -12.67
CA ARG A 116 2.58 -0.24 -12.79
C ARG A 116 1.74 0.11 -11.57
N PHE A 117 0.49 0.51 -11.81
CA PHE A 117 -0.48 0.68 -10.74
C PHE A 117 -0.82 -0.67 -10.10
N LEU A 118 -0.87 -0.65 -8.77
CA LEU A 118 -1.28 -1.80 -7.97
C LEU A 118 -2.79 -1.97 -8.02
N PRO A 119 -3.31 -3.22 -8.04
CA PRO A 119 -4.73 -3.46 -7.87
C PRO A 119 -5.27 -2.91 -6.54
N PRO A 120 -6.51 -2.40 -6.47
CA PRO A 120 -7.09 -1.87 -5.23
C PRO A 120 -7.01 -2.82 -4.01
N PRO A 121 -7.22 -4.15 -4.15
CA PRO A 121 -7.04 -5.08 -3.03
C PRO A 121 -5.62 -5.07 -2.45
N LEU A 122 -4.59 -4.93 -3.28
CA LEU A 122 -3.21 -4.90 -2.83
C LEU A 122 -2.90 -3.58 -2.12
N VAL A 123 -3.36 -2.44 -2.66
CA VAL A 123 -3.21 -1.13 -1.99
C VAL A 123 -3.87 -1.13 -0.60
N ARG A 124 -5.06 -1.74 -0.48
CA ARG A 124 -5.74 -1.92 0.81
C ARG A 124 -4.90 -2.73 1.79
N LEU A 125 -4.36 -3.86 1.36
CA LEU A 125 -3.51 -4.71 2.20
C LEU A 125 -2.23 -4.00 2.62
N THR A 126 -1.58 -3.29 1.70
CA THR A 126 -0.41 -2.46 2.01
C THR A 126 -0.76 -1.40 3.06
N LEU A 127 -1.87 -0.67 2.89
CA LEU A 127 -2.30 0.30 3.89
C LEU A 127 -2.58 -0.35 5.26
N ALA A 128 -3.25 -1.50 5.28
CA ALA A 128 -3.50 -2.23 6.52
C ALA A 128 -2.19 -2.72 7.17
N HIS A 129 -1.20 -3.13 6.37
CA HIS A 129 0.13 -3.52 6.85
C HIS A 129 0.84 -2.35 7.54
N GLU A 130 0.92 -1.19 6.87
CA GLU A 130 1.57 0.00 7.44
C GLU A 130 0.86 0.51 8.71
N LEU A 131 -0.47 0.47 8.73
CA LEU A 131 -1.25 0.76 9.94
C LEU A 131 -0.95 -0.25 11.07
N GLY A 132 -0.66 -1.50 10.73
CA GLY A 132 -0.19 -2.53 11.66
C GLY A 132 1.14 -2.15 12.32
N HIS A 133 2.09 -1.62 11.55
CA HIS A 133 3.32 -1.04 12.09
C HIS A 133 3.03 0.15 13.01
N SER A 134 2.18 1.08 12.58
CA SER A 134 1.79 2.24 13.41
C SER A 134 1.12 1.86 14.73
N LEU A 135 0.46 0.71 14.77
CA LEU A 135 -0.12 0.11 15.97
C LEU A 135 0.90 -0.73 16.78
N GLY A 136 2.12 -0.90 16.28
CA GLY A 136 3.25 -1.48 17.00
C GLY A 136 3.55 -2.94 16.69
N SER A 137 3.01 -3.50 15.61
CA SER A 137 3.43 -4.81 15.13
C SER A 137 4.75 -4.69 14.37
N PRO A 138 5.79 -5.47 14.71
CA PRO A 138 6.90 -5.72 13.78
C PRO A 138 6.44 -6.66 12.66
N HIS A 139 7.34 -6.94 11.72
CA HIS A 139 7.15 -8.00 10.75
C HIS A 139 7.08 -9.39 11.39
N ASP A 140 6.34 -10.26 10.71
CA ASP A 140 6.17 -11.66 11.01
C ASP A 140 7.40 -12.48 10.54
N GLU A 141 8.29 -12.86 11.47
CA GLU A 141 9.55 -13.59 11.19
C GLU A 141 9.66 -14.95 11.90
N GLY A 142 10.45 -15.86 11.32
CA GLY A 142 10.84 -17.14 11.93
C GLY A 142 9.76 -18.23 11.98
N PHE A 143 10.05 -19.34 12.66
CA PHE A 143 9.12 -20.48 12.76
C PHE A 143 7.85 -20.17 13.55
N ASN A 144 7.92 -19.20 14.47
CA ASN A 144 6.80 -18.78 15.31
C ASN A 144 6.33 -17.39 14.90
N CYS A 145 5.46 -17.37 13.88
CA CYS A 145 4.89 -16.20 13.19
C CYS A 145 5.70 -15.60 12.03
N GLY A 146 6.51 -16.37 11.31
CA GLY A 146 6.80 -16.11 9.90
C GLY A 146 6.20 -17.22 9.03
N ASP A 147 6.39 -18.48 9.42
CA ASP A 147 5.96 -19.69 8.69
C ASP A 147 4.52 -20.14 8.91
N LEU A 148 3.80 -19.47 9.80
CA LEU A 148 2.38 -19.77 10.06
C LEU A 148 1.53 -19.51 8.80
N GLY A 149 0.59 -20.42 8.53
CA GLY A 149 -0.30 -20.35 7.36
C GLY A 149 0.29 -20.87 6.04
N SER A 150 1.62 -21.05 5.96
CA SER A 150 2.28 -21.54 4.74
C SER A 150 1.96 -23.00 4.44
N ASN A 151 1.86 -23.84 5.48
CA ASN A 151 1.66 -25.29 5.31
C ASN A 151 0.22 -25.67 4.95
N GLU A 152 -0.75 -24.78 5.21
CA GLU A 152 -2.18 -25.04 4.97
C GLU A 152 -2.67 -24.46 3.63
N GLY A 153 -1.79 -23.89 2.82
CA GLY A 153 -2.15 -23.25 1.55
C GLY A 153 -2.93 -21.92 1.70
N LYS A 154 -3.29 -21.52 2.93
CA LYS A 154 -4.05 -20.29 3.24
C LYS A 154 -3.26 -18.98 3.07
N GLY A 155 -1.96 -19.08 2.77
CA GLY A 155 -1.07 -17.93 2.58
C GLY A 155 -0.45 -17.42 3.88
N ARG A 156 0.40 -16.39 3.75
CA ARG A 156 1.05 -15.70 4.87
C ARG A 156 0.12 -14.64 5.46
N TYR A 157 0.38 -14.25 6.71
CA TYR A 157 -0.39 -13.22 7.42
C TYR A 157 -0.05 -11.81 6.94
N LEU A 158 -0.88 -10.84 7.32
CA LEU A 158 -0.80 -9.45 6.88
C LEU A 158 0.56 -8.80 7.12
N MET A 159 1.24 -9.09 8.25
CA MET A 159 2.51 -8.46 8.63
C MET A 159 3.76 -9.16 8.06
N PHE A 160 3.59 -10.01 7.04
CA PHE A 160 4.72 -10.69 6.39
C PHE A 160 5.58 -9.68 5.58
N PRO A 161 6.92 -9.72 5.68
CA PRO A 161 7.81 -8.70 5.12
C PRO A 161 8.01 -8.78 3.60
N HIS A 162 7.49 -9.82 2.95
CA HIS A 162 7.77 -10.07 1.53
C HIS A 162 6.52 -9.99 0.65
N ALA A 163 6.79 -9.89 -0.66
CA ALA A 163 5.80 -9.68 -1.70
C ALA A 163 4.72 -10.75 -1.73
N THR A 164 3.49 -10.39 -2.10
CA THR A 164 2.45 -11.37 -2.43
C THR A 164 1.75 -11.01 -3.72
N ASN A 165 1.58 -12.01 -4.59
CA ASN A 165 0.83 -11.89 -5.84
C ASN A 165 -0.64 -12.25 -5.69
N GLU A 166 -0.92 -13.13 -4.75
CA GLU A 166 -2.23 -13.72 -4.54
C GLU A 166 -2.73 -13.26 -3.18
N VAL A 167 -3.91 -12.67 -3.17
CA VAL A 167 -4.63 -12.39 -1.93
C VAL A 167 -5.30 -13.70 -1.52
N ARG A 168 -4.76 -14.35 -0.49
CA ARG A 168 -5.31 -15.53 0.15
C ARG A 168 -5.94 -15.17 1.49
N GLU A 169 -6.63 -16.14 2.08
CA GLU A 169 -7.42 -15.97 3.30
C GLU A 169 -6.62 -15.33 4.46
N ASN A 170 -5.36 -15.70 4.66
CA ASN A 170 -4.55 -15.17 5.76
C ASN A 170 -4.01 -13.75 5.49
N ASN A 171 -3.97 -13.30 4.24
CA ASN A 171 -3.45 -11.96 3.92
C ASN A 171 -4.34 -10.86 4.51
N GLU A 172 -5.61 -11.15 4.76
CA GLU A 172 -6.55 -10.24 5.44
C GLU A 172 -6.64 -10.50 6.95
N LYS A 173 -5.66 -11.20 7.55
CA LYS A 173 -5.63 -11.53 8.98
C LYS A 173 -4.29 -11.18 9.61
N PHE A 174 -4.33 -10.83 10.89
CA PHE A 174 -3.12 -10.70 11.70
C PHE A 174 -2.68 -12.04 12.27
N SER A 175 -1.37 -12.24 12.41
CA SER A 175 -0.82 -13.40 13.11
C SER A 175 -1.02 -13.27 14.62
N PRO A 176 -0.92 -14.38 15.38
CA PRO A 176 -0.90 -14.32 16.84
C PRO A 176 0.25 -13.47 17.42
N CYS A 177 1.33 -13.25 16.67
CA CYS A 177 2.41 -12.34 17.09
C CYS A 177 1.99 -10.88 16.92
N SER A 178 1.49 -10.52 15.74
CA SER A 178 1.03 -9.15 15.50
C SER A 178 -0.06 -8.72 16.49
N ILE A 179 -1.02 -9.61 16.78
CA ILE A 179 -2.09 -9.34 17.76
C ILE A 179 -1.50 -9.02 19.14
N ARG A 180 -0.55 -9.82 19.64
CA ARG A 180 0.10 -9.58 20.95
C ARG A 180 0.82 -8.22 21.00
N HIS A 181 1.54 -7.88 19.94
CA HIS A 181 2.29 -6.63 19.86
C HIS A 181 1.36 -5.41 19.82
N ILE A 182 0.34 -5.44 18.95
CA ILE A 182 -0.65 -4.38 18.82
C ILE A 182 -1.44 -4.20 20.11
N SER A 183 -1.90 -5.29 20.74
CA SER A 183 -2.66 -5.26 21.99
C SER A 183 -1.91 -4.51 23.09
N ARG A 184 -0.59 -4.74 23.21
CA ARG A 184 0.25 -4.07 24.20
C ARG A 184 0.29 -2.56 23.98
N ILE A 185 0.45 -2.11 22.74
CA ILE A 185 0.52 -0.68 22.41
C ILE A 185 -0.84 -0.02 22.55
N LEU A 186 -1.92 -0.67 22.13
CA LEU A 186 -3.28 -0.16 22.31
C LEU A 186 -3.59 0.08 23.79
N LYS A 187 -3.25 -0.86 24.68
CA LYS A 187 -3.41 -0.69 26.14
C LYS A 187 -2.66 0.51 26.72
N MET A 188 -1.59 0.96 26.08
CA MET A 188 -0.76 2.07 26.56
C MET A 188 -1.13 3.42 25.93
N LYS A 189 -1.51 3.44 24.64
CA LYS A 189 -1.63 4.67 23.86
C LYS A 189 -3.05 5.03 23.46
N LYS A 190 -4.01 4.09 23.41
CA LYS A 190 -5.35 4.37 22.84
C LYS A 190 -6.04 5.57 23.49
N ASP A 191 -5.95 5.68 24.81
CA ASP A 191 -6.65 6.71 25.60
C ASP A 191 -6.08 8.12 25.41
N GLN A 192 -4.96 8.25 24.68
CA GLN A 192 -4.34 9.54 24.42
C GLN A 192 -4.98 10.29 23.24
N CYS A 193 -5.60 9.58 22.28
CA CYS A 193 -6.12 10.22 21.07
C CYS A 193 -7.31 9.52 20.38
N PHE A 194 -7.73 8.33 20.84
CA PHE A 194 -8.90 7.66 20.25
C PHE A 194 -10.18 8.41 20.60
N VAL A 195 -11.13 8.39 19.68
CA VAL A 195 -12.42 9.08 19.81
C VAL A 195 -13.56 8.09 19.61
N SER A 196 -14.77 8.47 20.05
CA SER A 196 -15.98 7.71 19.77
C SER A 196 -16.29 7.69 18.27
N ASP A 197 -16.92 6.61 17.83
CA ASP A 197 -17.35 6.44 16.44
C ASP A 197 -18.53 7.36 16.11
N GLN A 198 -18.23 8.54 15.55
CA GLN A 198 -19.22 9.52 15.08
C GLN A 198 -18.94 9.89 13.62
N PRO A 199 -19.97 10.13 12.79
CA PRO A 199 -19.81 10.69 11.44
C PRO A 199 -19.10 12.05 11.48
N ILE A 200 -18.26 12.34 10.47
CA ILE A 200 -17.47 13.57 10.37
C ILE A 200 -17.81 14.30 9.07
N CYS A 201 -18.81 15.18 9.15
CA CYS A 201 -19.12 16.10 8.07
C CYS A 201 -17.95 17.04 7.78
N GLY A 202 -17.41 16.95 6.56
CA GLY A 202 -16.33 17.79 6.07
C GLY A 202 -15.09 17.01 5.60
N ASN A 203 -15.08 15.69 5.77
CA ASN A 203 -13.96 14.81 5.39
C ASN A 203 -14.04 14.34 3.92
N ARG A 204 -15.08 14.76 3.20
CA ARG A 204 -15.39 14.44 1.80
C ARG A 204 -15.85 13.00 1.56
N MET A 205 -16.37 12.34 2.58
CA MET A 205 -16.91 10.99 2.48
C MET A 205 -18.29 10.95 3.11
N VAL A 206 -19.27 10.45 2.37
CA VAL A 206 -20.63 10.32 2.90
C VAL A 206 -20.67 9.21 3.95
N GLU A 207 -20.96 9.58 5.19
CA GLU A 207 -21.10 8.67 6.32
C GLU A 207 -22.58 8.47 6.72
N GLU A 208 -22.83 7.75 7.83
CA GLU A 208 -24.18 7.62 8.38
C GLU A 208 -24.74 9.00 8.76
N ASP A 209 -26.04 9.22 8.53
CA ASP A 209 -26.75 10.50 8.71
C ASP A 209 -26.37 11.65 7.76
N GLU A 210 -25.52 11.42 6.77
CA GLU A 210 -25.16 12.38 5.72
C GLU A 210 -25.77 12.00 4.37
N GLU A 211 -26.24 12.99 3.61
CA GLU A 211 -26.71 12.78 2.23
C GLU A 211 -25.60 13.09 1.19
N CYS A 212 -24.62 13.88 1.61
CA CYS A 212 -23.52 14.37 0.78
C CYS A 212 -22.41 14.96 1.68
N ASP A 213 -21.16 15.02 1.24
CA ASP A 213 -20.11 15.72 1.99
C ASP A 213 -19.11 16.41 1.05
N VAL A 214 -19.34 17.67 0.72
CA VAL A 214 -18.44 18.44 -0.16
C VAL A 214 -17.23 19.05 0.57
N GLY A 215 -17.00 18.68 1.82
CA GLY A 215 -16.00 19.33 2.65
C GLY A 215 -16.43 20.74 3.05
N HIS A 216 -15.47 21.67 3.02
CA HIS A 216 -15.69 23.08 3.30
C HIS A 216 -16.01 23.92 2.04
N ASP A 217 -16.41 23.30 0.92
CA ASP A 217 -16.75 24.03 -0.31
C ASP A 217 -18.19 24.56 -0.29
N ASP A 218 -18.32 25.85 -0.01
CA ASP A 218 -19.62 26.53 0.08
C ASP A 218 -20.25 26.80 -1.31
N LYS A 219 -19.47 26.63 -2.38
CA LYS A 219 -19.90 26.93 -3.76
C LYS A 219 -20.64 25.77 -4.42
N ASP A 220 -20.65 24.59 -3.80
CA ASP A 220 -21.32 23.43 -4.37
C ASP A 220 -22.82 23.71 -4.56
N LEU A 221 -23.36 23.37 -5.73
CA LEU A 221 -24.75 23.67 -6.08
C LEU A 221 -25.74 22.64 -5.52
N CYS A 222 -25.27 21.50 -5.07
CA CYS A 222 -26.05 20.32 -4.75
C CYS A 222 -26.10 20.05 -3.23
N CYS A 223 -25.02 20.34 -2.52
CA CYS A 223 -24.79 19.97 -1.13
C CYS A 223 -24.49 21.20 -0.25
N TYR A 224 -24.98 21.20 0.98
CA TYR A 224 -24.54 22.14 2.01
C TYR A 224 -23.17 21.74 2.56
N SER A 225 -22.25 22.70 2.67
CA SER A 225 -20.90 22.44 3.16
C SER A 225 -20.87 22.20 4.67
N ALA A 226 -19.74 21.71 5.17
CA ALA A 226 -19.48 21.53 6.60
C ALA A 226 -19.36 22.85 7.39
N LYS A 227 -19.45 24.02 6.74
CA LYS A 227 -19.48 25.32 7.43
C LYS A 227 -20.89 25.75 7.85
N GLU A 228 -21.91 25.09 7.30
CA GLU A 228 -23.30 25.37 7.60
C GLU A 228 -23.67 24.92 9.02
N PRO A 229 -24.78 25.41 9.59
CA PRO A 229 -25.24 24.98 10.91
C PRO A 229 -25.49 23.47 10.99
N VAL A 230 -25.22 22.91 12.18
CA VAL A 230 -25.53 21.51 12.51
C VAL A 230 -27.01 21.21 12.23
N GLY A 231 -27.27 20.12 11.52
CA GLY A 231 -28.61 19.72 11.06
C GLY A 231 -28.91 20.11 9.60
N VAL A 232 -28.16 21.05 9.02
CA VAL A 232 -28.23 21.41 7.60
C VAL A 232 -26.95 21.03 6.85
N GLN A 233 -25.79 21.11 7.51
CA GLN A 233 -24.51 20.67 6.95
C GLN A 233 -24.57 19.23 6.42
N CYS A 234 -23.83 18.93 5.35
CA CYS A 234 -23.76 17.60 4.72
C CYS A 234 -25.12 17.00 4.29
N ARG A 235 -26.06 17.90 3.92
CA ARG A 235 -27.36 17.55 3.35
C ARG A 235 -27.54 18.18 1.98
N LEU A 236 -28.41 17.58 1.17
CA LEU A 236 -28.74 18.10 -0.14
C LEU A 236 -29.51 19.42 -0.01
N LYS A 237 -29.22 20.33 -0.95
CA LYS A 237 -29.98 21.57 -1.07
C LYS A 237 -31.41 21.27 -1.53
N PRO A 238 -32.40 22.13 -1.19
CA PRO A 238 -33.78 21.93 -1.59
C PRO A 238 -33.94 21.73 -3.10
N GLY A 239 -34.70 20.69 -3.50
CA GLY A 239 -34.98 20.37 -4.90
C GLY A 239 -33.83 19.69 -5.66
N LYS A 240 -32.76 19.30 -4.97
CA LYS A 240 -31.64 18.52 -5.53
C LYS A 240 -31.83 17.04 -5.21
N VAL A 241 -31.47 16.16 -6.15
CA VAL A 241 -31.79 14.72 -6.07
C VAL A 241 -30.52 13.88 -5.86
N CYS A 242 -29.36 14.41 -6.21
CA CYS A 242 -28.08 13.74 -6.01
C CYS A 242 -26.97 14.71 -5.60
N PRO A 243 -25.94 14.20 -4.89
CA PRO A 243 -24.73 14.96 -4.59
C PRO A 243 -23.83 15.10 -5.82
N SER A 244 -23.15 16.24 -5.94
CA SER A 244 -22.17 16.52 -7.00
C SER A 244 -21.01 15.51 -7.04
N GLN A 245 -20.71 14.87 -5.91
CA GLN A 245 -19.64 13.87 -5.77
C GLN A 245 -19.98 12.53 -6.44
N GLY A 246 -21.26 12.24 -6.67
CA GLY A 246 -21.67 11.01 -7.31
C GLY A 246 -21.20 10.96 -8.76
N LEU A 247 -20.49 9.89 -9.14
CA LEU A 247 -20.06 9.66 -10.53
C LEU A 247 -21.25 9.69 -11.52
N CYS A 248 -22.44 9.32 -11.05
CA CYS A 248 -23.70 9.33 -11.80
C CYS A 248 -24.59 10.55 -11.52
N CYS A 249 -24.07 11.62 -10.93
CA CYS A 249 -24.77 12.89 -10.77
C CYS A 249 -24.26 13.92 -11.79
N GLY A 250 -25.17 14.60 -12.49
CA GLY A 250 -24.81 15.69 -13.40
C GLY A 250 -24.66 17.03 -12.68
N HIS A 251 -24.11 18.04 -13.37
CA HIS A 251 -23.93 19.40 -12.84
C HIS A 251 -25.23 20.07 -12.34
N GLY A 252 -26.39 19.62 -12.85
CA GLY A 252 -27.70 20.09 -12.39
C GLY A 252 -28.22 19.43 -11.11
N CYS A 253 -27.41 18.60 -10.44
CA CYS A 253 -27.78 17.79 -9.27
C CYS A 253 -28.95 16.84 -9.53
N LYS A 254 -28.95 16.27 -10.75
CA LYS A 254 -29.90 15.24 -11.21
C LYS A 254 -29.12 14.04 -11.69
N PHE A 255 -29.75 12.86 -11.59
CA PHE A 255 -29.13 11.63 -12.08
C PHE A 255 -28.83 11.73 -13.57
N LYS A 256 -27.65 11.24 -13.94
CA LYS A 256 -27.28 11.02 -15.33
C LYS A 256 -28.20 9.96 -15.95
N PRO A 257 -28.55 10.06 -17.24
CA PRO A 257 -29.40 9.08 -17.92
C PRO A 257 -28.83 7.66 -17.83
N GLU A 258 -29.75 6.69 -17.90
CA GLU A 258 -29.38 5.27 -17.92
C GLU A 258 -28.43 4.97 -19.08
N GLY A 259 -27.39 4.19 -18.79
CA GLY A 259 -26.38 3.78 -19.78
C GLY A 259 -25.26 4.81 -20.04
N GLN A 260 -25.29 6.00 -19.43
CA GLN A 260 -24.17 6.93 -19.50
C GLN A 260 -22.95 6.34 -18.77
N THR A 261 -21.81 6.19 -19.46
CA THR A 261 -20.59 5.62 -18.89
C THR A 261 -20.13 6.38 -17.65
N CYS A 262 -19.90 5.65 -16.56
CA CYS A 262 -19.35 6.18 -15.31
C CYS A 262 -18.05 5.48 -14.87
N ASP A 263 -17.78 4.28 -15.40
CA ASP A 263 -16.53 3.56 -15.21
C ASP A 263 -16.08 2.98 -16.55
N GLU A 264 -14.81 3.19 -16.88
CA GLU A 264 -14.23 2.79 -18.15
C GLU A 264 -13.88 1.30 -18.16
N GLU A 265 -13.77 0.74 -19.36
CA GLU A 265 -13.39 -0.67 -19.51
C GLU A 265 -11.94 -0.89 -19.05
N THR A 266 -11.73 -1.89 -18.20
CA THR A 266 -10.41 -2.30 -17.74
C THR A 266 -10.00 -3.65 -18.32
N ASP A 267 -8.80 -4.11 -18.00
CA ASP A 267 -8.29 -5.42 -18.40
C ASP A 267 -9.21 -6.58 -18.00
N CYS A 268 -9.87 -6.49 -16.85
CA CYS A 268 -10.66 -7.57 -16.26
C CYS A 268 -12.15 -7.24 -16.10
N HIS A 269 -12.55 -5.98 -16.17
CA HIS A 269 -13.96 -5.58 -16.03
C HIS A 269 -14.45 -4.86 -17.29
N ARG A 270 -15.72 -5.08 -17.64
CA ARG A 270 -16.40 -4.33 -18.71
C ARG A 270 -16.67 -2.90 -18.23
N LYS A 271 -16.92 -1.98 -19.17
CA LYS A 271 -17.40 -0.63 -18.81
C LYS A 271 -18.71 -0.70 -18.01
N SER A 272 -18.91 0.25 -17.10
CA SER A 272 -20.16 0.40 -16.34
C SER A 272 -20.86 1.71 -16.69
N GLY A 273 -22.20 1.65 -16.74
CA GLY A 273 -23.06 2.79 -17.02
C GLY A 273 -23.97 3.11 -15.85
N CYS A 274 -24.34 4.38 -15.72
CA CYS A 274 -25.28 4.84 -14.71
C CYS A 274 -26.65 4.16 -14.83
N SER A 275 -27.31 3.93 -13.70
CA SER A 275 -28.64 3.31 -13.66
C SER A 275 -29.80 4.28 -13.90
N GLY A 276 -29.54 5.59 -13.95
CA GLY A 276 -30.58 6.61 -14.06
C GLY A 276 -31.29 6.99 -12.75
N ILE A 277 -31.09 6.21 -11.68
CA ILE A 277 -31.82 6.36 -10.40
C ILE A 277 -30.92 6.48 -9.17
N SER A 278 -29.60 6.34 -9.34
CA SER A 278 -28.62 6.34 -8.25
C SER A 278 -27.45 7.26 -8.59
N PRO A 279 -26.87 7.95 -7.59
CA PRO A 279 -25.65 8.73 -7.80
C PRO A 279 -24.39 7.85 -7.88
N LEU A 280 -24.49 6.59 -7.46
CA LEU A 280 -23.40 5.62 -7.48
C LEU A 280 -23.26 4.97 -8.85
N CYS A 281 -22.02 4.76 -9.29
CA CYS A 281 -21.75 3.94 -10.46
C CYS A 281 -21.94 2.46 -10.08
N PRO A 282 -22.78 1.69 -10.80
CA PRO A 282 -22.93 0.26 -10.55
C PRO A 282 -21.60 -0.49 -10.69
N GLU A 283 -21.39 -1.55 -9.91
CA GLU A 283 -20.19 -2.37 -10.03
C GLU A 283 -20.07 -2.97 -11.45
N PRO A 284 -18.90 -2.83 -12.10
CA PRO A 284 -18.73 -3.31 -13.45
C PRO A 284 -18.71 -4.84 -13.50
N ASN A 285 -19.36 -5.41 -14.52
CA ASN A 285 -19.36 -6.85 -14.73
C ASN A 285 -17.96 -7.35 -15.07
N ALA A 286 -17.54 -8.44 -14.42
CA ALA A 286 -16.30 -9.14 -14.77
C ALA A 286 -16.34 -9.65 -16.22
N LYS A 287 -15.19 -9.58 -16.90
CA LYS A 287 -14.99 -10.25 -18.19
C LYS A 287 -14.94 -11.75 -17.98
N GLU A 288 -15.17 -12.50 -19.05
CA GLU A 288 -15.11 -13.96 -19.00
C GLU A 288 -13.74 -14.43 -18.52
N ASN A 289 -13.74 -15.46 -17.67
CA ASN A 289 -12.52 -16.10 -17.24
C ASN A 289 -11.70 -16.50 -18.48
N LEU A 290 -10.39 -16.36 -18.37
CA LEU A 290 -9.43 -16.62 -19.45
C LEU A 290 -9.34 -15.53 -20.55
N THR A 291 -9.95 -14.36 -20.35
CA THR A 291 -9.77 -13.21 -21.24
C THR A 291 -8.31 -12.73 -21.21
N VAL A 292 -7.71 -12.57 -22.39
CA VAL A 292 -6.34 -12.06 -22.54
C VAL A 292 -6.34 -10.53 -22.38
N CYS A 293 -5.59 -10.02 -21.43
CA CYS A 293 -5.47 -8.62 -21.06
C CYS A 293 -3.99 -8.13 -21.03
N SER A 294 -3.76 -6.83 -20.80
CA SER A 294 -2.42 -6.21 -20.84
C SER A 294 -1.59 -6.59 -22.09
N GLN A 295 -2.14 -6.35 -23.29
CA GLN A 295 -1.45 -6.59 -24.58
C GLN A 295 -0.94 -8.04 -24.78
N GLY A 296 -1.67 -9.06 -24.31
CA GLY A 296 -1.27 -10.45 -24.53
C GLY A 296 -0.38 -11.06 -23.45
N THR A 297 -0.06 -10.31 -22.39
CA THR A 297 0.84 -10.76 -21.32
C THR A 297 0.12 -11.23 -20.07
N ARG A 298 -1.16 -10.91 -19.94
CA ARG A 298 -2.00 -11.39 -18.85
C ARG A 298 -3.20 -12.13 -19.42
N VAL A 299 -3.51 -13.23 -18.79
CA VAL A 299 -4.86 -13.72 -18.55
C VAL A 299 -4.91 -13.78 -17.01
N CYS A 300 -6.00 -14.14 -16.35
CA CYS A 300 -5.84 -14.84 -15.06
C CYS A 300 -4.88 -16.01 -15.32
N SER A 301 -3.56 -15.84 -15.15
CA SER A 301 -2.41 -16.62 -15.66
C SER A 301 -2.49 -17.18 -17.10
N VAL A 302 -1.45 -16.97 -17.92
CA VAL A 302 -1.33 -17.64 -19.24
C VAL A 302 -1.31 -19.17 -19.08
N CYS A 303 -0.81 -19.68 -17.95
CA CYS A 303 -0.84 -21.11 -17.61
C CYS A 303 -2.29 -21.63 -17.48
N LEU A 304 -3.19 -20.85 -16.86
CA LEU A 304 -4.57 -21.26 -16.61
C LEU A 304 -5.38 -21.42 -17.90
N LYS A 305 -5.03 -20.68 -18.97
CA LYS A 305 -5.60 -20.89 -20.31
C LYS A 305 -5.41 -22.33 -20.82
N HIS A 306 -4.38 -23.01 -20.34
CA HIS A 306 -4.04 -24.38 -20.68
C HIS A 306 -4.29 -25.36 -19.53
N HIS A 307 -5.08 -24.97 -18.51
CA HIS A 307 -5.33 -25.76 -17.30
C HIS A 307 -4.05 -26.11 -16.51
N LEU A 308 -3.07 -25.21 -16.55
CA LEU A 308 -1.83 -25.29 -15.78
C LEU A 308 -1.83 -24.20 -14.68
N GLU A 309 -1.05 -24.42 -13.64
CA GLU A 309 -0.84 -23.44 -12.56
C GLU A 309 0.49 -22.70 -12.78
N GLN A 310 0.56 -21.43 -12.38
CA GLN A 310 1.82 -20.68 -12.41
C GLN A 310 2.71 -21.12 -11.25
N CYS A 311 4.01 -21.26 -11.50
CA CYS A 311 5.01 -21.63 -10.51
C CYS A 311 6.28 -20.79 -10.67
N ASP A 312 7.12 -20.77 -9.63
CA ASP A 312 8.45 -20.15 -9.71
C ASP A 312 9.40 -20.98 -10.56
N CYS A 313 10.10 -20.34 -11.49
CA CYS A 313 11.05 -21.05 -12.33
C CYS A 313 12.20 -21.66 -11.50
N PRO A 314 12.54 -22.95 -11.74
CA PRO A 314 13.53 -23.67 -10.93
C PRO A 314 14.98 -23.20 -11.16
N GLY A 315 15.24 -22.38 -12.18
CA GLY A 315 16.58 -21.89 -12.49
C GLY A 315 17.14 -20.91 -11.46
N ASP A 316 18.47 -20.90 -11.31
CA ASP A 316 19.18 -20.04 -10.36
C ASP A 316 19.38 -18.60 -10.87
N SER A 317 19.28 -18.39 -12.19
CA SER A 317 19.48 -17.08 -12.79
C SER A 317 18.35 -16.12 -12.39
N LEU A 318 18.69 -14.96 -11.83
CA LEU A 318 17.72 -13.92 -11.46
C LEU A 318 16.84 -13.46 -12.63
N LYS A 319 17.35 -13.58 -13.87
CA LYS A 319 16.57 -13.28 -15.08
C LYS A 319 15.56 -14.37 -15.40
N GLU A 320 15.95 -15.63 -15.22
CA GLU A 320 15.09 -16.78 -15.43
C GLU A 320 13.97 -16.85 -14.38
N LYS A 321 14.23 -16.41 -13.15
CA LYS A 321 13.19 -16.27 -12.11
C LYS A 321 12.07 -15.29 -12.48
N CYS A 322 12.29 -14.44 -13.48
CA CYS A 322 11.31 -13.52 -14.04
C CYS A 322 10.76 -13.99 -15.39
N HIS A 323 10.93 -15.26 -15.74
CA HIS A 323 10.21 -15.89 -16.84
C HIS A 323 8.91 -16.52 -16.33
N MET A 324 7.95 -16.68 -17.23
CA MET A 324 6.74 -17.45 -16.95
C MET A 324 7.11 -18.94 -16.86
N CYS A 325 6.74 -19.57 -15.75
CA CYS A 325 6.80 -21.01 -15.57
C CYS A 325 5.42 -21.55 -15.19
N CYS A 326 5.07 -22.71 -15.76
CA CYS A 326 3.81 -23.38 -15.52
C CYS A 326 4.07 -24.79 -15.01
N GLN A 327 3.16 -25.30 -14.18
CA GLN A 327 3.15 -26.66 -13.68
C GLN A 327 1.76 -27.28 -13.87
N GLN A 328 1.71 -28.61 -13.91
CA GLN A 328 0.48 -29.35 -13.64
C GLN A 328 0.14 -29.23 -12.14
N PRO A 329 -1.00 -29.75 -11.65
CA PRO A 329 -1.37 -29.80 -10.22
C PRO A 329 -0.45 -30.69 -9.36
N LYS A 330 0.86 -30.69 -9.65
CA LYS A 330 1.95 -31.42 -9.01
C LYS A 330 3.19 -30.50 -9.04
N PRO A 331 3.73 -30.09 -7.89
CA PRO A 331 4.84 -29.12 -7.81
C PRO A 331 6.09 -29.52 -8.61
N GLU A 332 6.34 -30.81 -8.74
CA GLU A 332 7.53 -31.35 -9.42
C GLU A 332 7.53 -31.16 -10.95
N THR A 333 6.42 -30.67 -11.52
CA THR A 333 6.26 -30.51 -12.97
C THR A 333 6.51 -29.08 -13.46
N CYS A 334 6.98 -28.20 -12.57
CA CYS A 334 7.23 -26.80 -12.92
C CYS A 334 8.31 -26.67 -13.99
N ALA A 335 7.95 -26.07 -15.12
CA ALA A 335 8.85 -25.86 -16.24
C ALA A 335 8.63 -24.48 -16.89
N SER A 336 9.68 -23.94 -17.51
CA SER A 336 9.59 -22.67 -18.25
C SER A 336 8.83 -22.82 -19.55
N THR A 337 8.15 -21.76 -19.99
CA THR A 337 7.45 -21.73 -21.30
C THR A 337 8.40 -21.96 -22.49
N THR A 338 9.70 -21.77 -22.31
CA THR A 338 10.75 -22.07 -23.30
C THR A 338 11.18 -23.54 -23.33
N SER A 339 10.83 -24.32 -22.30
CA SER A 339 11.24 -25.72 -22.17
C SER A 339 10.62 -26.62 -23.24
N SER A 340 11.24 -27.77 -23.48
CA SER A 340 10.68 -28.81 -24.34
C SER A 340 9.34 -29.35 -23.80
N VAL A 341 9.20 -29.42 -22.47
CA VAL A 341 8.01 -29.95 -21.77
C VAL A 341 6.76 -29.14 -22.11
N LEU A 342 6.86 -27.81 -22.11
CA LEU A 342 5.73 -26.91 -22.39
C LEU A 342 5.67 -26.43 -23.85
N SER A 343 6.50 -26.99 -24.73
CA SER A 343 6.59 -26.56 -26.13
C SER A 343 5.28 -26.77 -26.91
N HIS A 344 4.46 -27.76 -26.55
CA HIS A 344 3.15 -27.99 -27.14
C HIS A 344 2.18 -26.81 -26.91
N TYR A 345 2.29 -26.13 -25.77
CA TYR A 345 1.40 -25.02 -25.41
C TYR A 345 1.94 -23.67 -25.87
N PHE A 346 3.24 -23.43 -25.67
CA PHE A 346 3.84 -22.10 -25.85
C PHE A 346 4.83 -22.00 -27.01
N GLN A 347 5.06 -23.08 -27.76
CA GLN A 347 5.97 -23.10 -28.93
C GLN A 347 7.38 -22.59 -28.60
N ARG A 348 7.87 -22.87 -27.39
CA ARG A 348 9.15 -22.38 -26.84
C ARG A 348 9.28 -20.85 -26.80
N LYS A 349 8.17 -20.12 -26.77
CA LYS A 349 8.17 -18.67 -26.65
C LYS A 349 8.55 -18.26 -25.22
N ALA A 350 9.57 -17.42 -25.11
CA ALA A 350 9.91 -16.78 -23.85
C ALA A 350 8.85 -15.74 -23.51
N LEU A 351 8.15 -15.94 -22.39
CA LEU A 351 7.16 -15.01 -21.87
C LEU A 351 7.73 -14.43 -20.56
N PRO A 352 8.21 -13.17 -20.56
CA PRO A 352 8.70 -12.56 -19.35
C PRO A 352 7.53 -12.17 -18.42
N LEU A 353 7.76 -12.27 -17.12
CA LEU A 353 6.88 -11.69 -16.12
C LEU A 353 6.93 -10.16 -16.21
N VAL A 354 5.79 -9.56 -15.89
CA VAL A 354 5.63 -8.10 -15.88
C VAL A 354 6.38 -7.48 -14.69
N GLY A 355 6.82 -6.22 -14.84
CA GLY A 355 7.40 -5.46 -13.73
C GLY A 355 6.47 -5.44 -12.51
N GLY A 356 7.03 -5.68 -11.33
CA GLY A 356 6.28 -5.78 -10.07
C GLY A 356 5.66 -7.16 -9.81
N ALA A 357 5.86 -8.15 -10.69
CA ALA A 357 5.52 -9.53 -10.36
C ALA A 357 6.53 -10.08 -9.33
N PRO A 358 6.10 -10.73 -8.24
CA PRO A 358 6.97 -11.41 -7.31
C PRO A 358 7.70 -12.57 -7.96
N CYS A 359 8.88 -12.84 -7.41
CA CYS A 359 9.79 -13.86 -7.90
C CYS A 359 10.53 -14.51 -6.72
N SER A 360 11.12 -15.67 -6.99
CA SER A 360 11.97 -16.39 -6.03
C SER A 360 11.25 -16.75 -4.73
N GLY A 361 10.04 -17.30 -4.81
CA GLY A 361 9.25 -17.67 -3.64
C GLY A 361 8.79 -16.44 -2.87
N ASN A 362 8.29 -15.44 -3.58
CA ASN A 362 7.77 -14.19 -3.02
C ASN A 362 8.81 -13.29 -2.31
N ARG A 363 10.11 -13.58 -2.39
CA ARG A 363 11.17 -12.81 -1.70
C ARG A 363 11.59 -11.52 -2.42
N GLY A 364 11.00 -11.22 -3.56
CA GLY A 364 11.41 -10.08 -4.38
C GLY A 364 10.43 -9.83 -5.52
N TYR A 365 10.74 -8.85 -6.37
CA TYR A 365 9.94 -8.48 -7.54
C TYR A 365 10.78 -8.40 -8.81
N CYS A 366 10.16 -8.67 -9.95
CA CYS A 366 10.75 -8.47 -11.26
C CYS A 366 10.78 -6.98 -11.61
N ASP A 367 11.95 -6.49 -12.00
CA ASP A 367 12.09 -5.12 -12.50
C ASP A 367 11.67 -4.96 -13.97
N LYS A 368 11.80 -3.74 -14.50
CA LYS A 368 11.49 -3.42 -15.91
C LYS A 368 12.40 -4.14 -16.91
N PHE A 369 13.54 -4.67 -16.47
CA PHE A 369 14.49 -5.44 -17.27
C PHE A 369 14.31 -6.95 -17.11
N HIS A 370 13.23 -7.38 -16.43
CA HIS A 370 12.91 -8.77 -16.13
C HIS A 370 14.00 -9.47 -15.32
N VAL A 371 14.56 -8.76 -14.34
CA VAL A 371 15.50 -9.31 -13.36
C VAL A 371 14.85 -9.31 -11.99
N CYS A 372 14.91 -10.45 -11.30
CA CYS A 372 14.38 -10.60 -9.95
C CYS A 372 15.22 -9.80 -8.96
N ARG A 373 14.64 -8.76 -8.37
CA ARG A 373 15.20 -7.95 -7.29
C ARG A 373 14.70 -8.49 -5.96
N LEU A 374 15.57 -9.16 -5.22
CA LEU A 374 15.27 -9.63 -3.88
C LEU A 374 15.11 -8.44 -2.94
N LEU A 375 14.06 -8.47 -2.13
CA LEU A 375 13.78 -7.47 -1.11
C LEU A 375 14.22 -8.00 0.24
N ASP A 376 14.99 -7.18 0.94
CA ASP A 376 15.40 -7.43 2.31
C ASP A 376 15.02 -6.21 3.16
N ALA A 377 13.73 -6.15 3.54
CA ALA A 377 13.18 -5.02 4.29
C ALA A 377 13.85 -4.84 5.66
N ASP A 378 14.30 -5.95 6.27
CA ASP A 378 14.93 -6.00 7.59
C ASP A 378 16.42 -6.36 7.53
N GLY A 379 17.06 -6.22 6.37
CA GLY A 379 18.45 -6.62 6.18
C GLY A 379 19.43 -5.89 7.09
N PRO A 380 20.65 -6.42 7.31
CA PRO A 380 21.68 -5.77 8.12
C PRO A 380 21.98 -4.33 7.66
N ILE A 381 21.93 -4.09 6.35
CA ILE A 381 22.12 -2.76 5.75
C ILE A 381 20.92 -1.85 6.02
N ALA A 382 19.67 -2.35 5.93
CA ALA A 382 18.47 -1.59 6.28
C ALA A 382 18.45 -1.23 7.78
N ARG A 383 18.84 -2.17 8.65
CA ARG A 383 19.01 -1.97 10.09
C ARG A 383 20.12 -0.96 10.40
N LEU A 384 21.24 -1.00 9.68
CA LEU A 384 22.35 -0.04 9.81
C LEU A 384 21.95 1.35 9.30
N LYS A 385 21.23 1.43 8.17
CA LYS A 385 20.63 2.66 7.62
C LYS A 385 19.72 3.34 8.64
N ASN A 386 18.87 2.56 9.33
CA ASN A 386 17.97 3.06 10.36
C ASN A 386 18.64 3.37 11.71
N SER A 387 19.78 2.74 12.04
CA SER A 387 20.40 2.85 13.37
C SER A 387 21.62 3.77 13.44
N PHE A 388 22.36 3.97 12.33
CA PHE A 388 23.69 4.59 12.36
C PHE A 388 23.90 5.75 11.39
N LEU A 389 23.28 5.72 10.20
CA LEU A 389 23.66 6.61 9.11
C LEU A 389 22.94 7.97 9.08
N HIS A 390 21.94 8.21 9.95
CA HIS A 390 21.18 9.47 10.01
C HIS A 390 20.85 10.02 8.59
N LEU A 391 20.33 9.15 7.72
CA LEU A 391 20.14 9.43 6.30
C LEU A 391 19.02 10.44 6.00
N ASP A 392 18.39 11.01 7.02
CA ASP A 392 17.36 12.05 6.93
C ASP A 392 17.81 13.29 6.13
N ASN A 393 19.12 13.52 5.96
CA ASN A 393 19.67 14.66 5.24
C ASN A 393 19.98 14.40 3.76
N PHE A 394 19.84 13.17 3.25
CA PHE A 394 20.25 12.81 1.90
C PHE A 394 19.11 12.13 1.13
N ASP A 395 19.00 12.43 -0.16
CA ASP A 395 17.92 11.92 -1.01
C ASP A 395 18.09 10.42 -1.34
N ASP A 396 19.33 9.92 -1.31
CA ASP A 396 19.71 8.51 -1.50
C ASP A 396 21.07 8.17 -0.86
N ILE A 397 21.35 6.87 -0.66
CA ILE A 397 22.63 6.31 -0.19
C ILE A 397 23.78 6.76 -1.09
N ALA A 398 23.56 6.83 -2.40
CA ALA A 398 24.57 7.29 -3.35
C ALA A 398 25.05 8.72 -3.07
N GLU A 399 24.14 9.62 -2.67
CA GLU A 399 24.49 11.00 -2.31
C GLU A 399 25.19 11.07 -0.95
N TRP A 400 24.77 10.25 0.03
CA TRP A 400 25.50 10.13 1.30
C TRP A 400 26.93 9.63 1.08
N MET A 401 27.11 8.61 0.24
CA MET A 401 28.43 8.06 -0.11
C MET A 401 29.31 9.09 -0.82
N LYS A 402 28.74 9.92 -1.70
CA LYS A 402 29.47 11.05 -2.33
C LYS A 402 29.87 12.10 -1.30
N ALA A 403 28.98 12.46 -0.38
CA ALA A 403 29.26 13.46 0.65
C ALA A 403 30.30 12.98 1.69
N HIS A 404 30.31 11.69 2.01
CA HIS A 404 31.17 11.08 3.04
C HIS A 404 32.21 10.10 2.46
N TRP A 405 32.64 10.31 1.22
CA TRP A 405 33.60 9.42 0.53
C TRP A 405 34.90 9.22 1.33
N TRP A 406 35.35 10.26 2.05
CA TRP A 406 36.55 10.23 2.89
C TRP A 406 36.41 9.27 4.09
N ALA A 407 35.22 9.15 4.67
CA ALA A 407 34.97 8.24 5.79
C ALA A 407 34.99 6.78 5.33
N ILE A 408 34.43 6.51 4.15
CA ILE A 408 34.48 5.19 3.50
C ILE A 408 35.94 4.82 3.20
N LEU A 409 36.73 5.75 2.68
CA LEU A 409 38.14 5.53 2.38
C LEU A 409 38.96 5.26 3.65
N LEU A 410 38.72 5.99 4.74
CA LEU A 410 39.36 5.73 6.03
C LEU A 410 38.96 4.37 6.63
N ALA A 411 37.68 3.98 6.52
CA ALA A 411 37.21 2.68 6.96
C ALA A 411 37.87 1.54 6.17
N ILE A 412 37.97 1.67 4.84
CA ILE A 412 38.66 0.69 3.99
C ILE A 412 40.14 0.62 4.33
N LEU A 413 40.83 1.77 4.49
CA LEU A 413 42.25 1.80 4.84
C LEU A 413 42.53 1.18 6.22
N THR A 414 41.67 1.42 7.20
CA THR A 414 41.79 0.80 8.53
C THR A 414 41.52 -0.69 8.47
N LEU A 415 40.51 -1.15 7.73
CA LEU A 415 40.23 -2.58 7.53
C LEU A 415 41.39 -3.29 6.81
N CYS A 416 41.92 -2.69 5.75
CA CYS A 416 43.10 -3.19 5.04
C CYS A 416 44.35 -3.20 5.92
N GLY A 417 44.54 -2.19 6.77
CA GLY A 417 45.65 -2.16 7.74
C GLY A 417 45.54 -3.26 8.80
N VAL A 418 44.32 -3.52 9.30
CA VAL A 418 44.07 -4.59 10.27
C VAL A 418 44.23 -5.98 9.64
N MET A 419 43.74 -6.17 8.41
CA MET A 419 43.89 -7.42 7.66
C MET A 419 45.31 -7.66 7.12
N GLY A 420 46.10 -6.61 6.92
CA GLY A 420 47.50 -6.70 6.52
C GLY A 420 48.47 -6.91 7.69
N CYS A 421 47.98 -6.80 8.93
CA CYS A 421 48.74 -7.06 10.16
C CYS A 421 48.42 -8.43 10.80
N THR A 422 47.62 -9.26 10.13
CA THR A 422 47.44 -10.69 10.41
C THR A 422 48.08 -11.51 9.30
#